data_AF-A0A433D1H4-F1
#
_entry.id   AF-A0A433D1H4-F1
#
_cell.length_a   1.000
_cell.length_b   1.000
_cell.length_c   1.000
_cell.angle_alpha   90.00
_cell.angle_beta   90.00
_cell.angle_gamma   90.00
#
_symmetry.space_group_name_H-M   'P 1'
#
loop_
_entity.id
_entity.type
_entity.pdbx_description
1 polymer ?
#
loop_
_entity_poly.entity_id
_entity_poly.type
_entity_poly.pdbx_seq_one_letter_code
_entity_poly.pdbx_strand_id
1 'polypeptide(L)'
;MATCNCTPPPNGEMGCKEDCFNRMMFYECSPKYCPCGDQCSNQRFQRKEGVKELEVFWTNKRGFGLRTHVPISRNQLIIEYRGEIISQSLCQERMQNAYKNGRNFYFLDYQHGEVVDACVKGTEARFVNHR
;
A
#
# COMPACT_ATOMS: atom_id res chain seq x y z
N MET A 1 -18.57 3.21 6.99
CA MET A 1 -17.24 3.38 7.61
C MET A 1 -17.44 3.87 9.02
N ALA A 2 -16.70 3.33 10.00
CA ALA A 2 -16.81 3.76 11.38
C ALA A 2 -16.22 5.17 11.58
N THR A 3 -16.95 6.01 12.31
CA THR A 3 -16.47 7.31 12.79
C THR A 3 -15.44 7.09 13.90
N CYS A 4 -14.30 7.77 13.86
CA CYS A 4 -13.33 7.72 14.96
C CYS A 4 -13.72 8.69 16.08
N ASN A 5 -13.20 8.46 17.29
CA ASN A 5 -13.47 9.30 18.47
C ASN A 5 -12.38 10.37 18.71
N CYS A 6 -11.62 10.74 17.68
CA CYS A 6 -10.57 11.76 17.81
C CYS A 6 -11.18 13.16 17.96
N THR A 7 -10.48 14.05 18.64
CA THR A 7 -10.84 15.48 18.69
C THR A 7 -10.08 16.25 17.60
N PRO A 8 -10.67 17.34 17.05
CA PRO A 8 -9.93 18.26 16.20
C PRO A 8 -8.73 18.83 16.97
N PRO A 9 -7.51 18.75 16.43
CA PRO A 9 -6.35 19.32 17.09
C PRO A 9 -6.36 20.86 17.01
N PRO A 10 -5.69 21.56 17.95
CA PRO A 10 -5.54 23.01 17.89
C PRO A 10 -4.48 23.45 16.88
N ASN A 11 -4.46 24.75 16.55
CA ASN A 11 -3.36 25.43 15.85
C ASN A 11 -2.95 24.85 14.49
N GLY A 12 -3.87 24.16 13.79
CA GLY A 12 -3.61 23.61 12.46
C GLY A 12 -2.71 22.37 12.46
N GLU A 13 -2.50 21.74 13.62
CA GLU A 13 -1.81 20.45 13.69
C GLU A 13 -2.64 19.34 13.00
N MET A 14 -1.98 18.22 12.66
CA MET A 14 -2.68 17.06 12.12
C MET A 14 -3.21 16.16 13.24
N GLY A 15 -4.48 15.76 13.16
CA GLY A 15 -5.15 14.82 14.05
C GLY A 15 -5.11 13.39 13.53
N CYS A 16 -5.81 12.47 14.22
CA CYS A 16 -5.85 11.04 13.87
C CYS A 16 -4.46 10.39 13.74
N LYS A 17 -3.56 10.66 14.70
CA LYS A 17 -2.22 10.06 14.82
C LYS A 17 -2.34 8.61 15.34
N GLU A 18 -1.36 8.13 16.11
CA GLU A 18 -1.26 6.72 16.54
C GLU A 18 -2.46 6.24 17.37
N ASP A 19 -3.04 7.08 18.23
CA ASP A 19 -4.17 6.71 19.10
C ASP A 19 -5.55 6.72 18.41
N CYS A 20 -5.61 6.95 17.10
CA CYS A 20 -6.86 6.93 16.35
C CYS A 20 -7.40 5.50 16.26
N PHE A 21 -8.62 5.26 16.75
CA PHE A 21 -9.26 3.94 16.68
C PHE A 21 -9.25 3.31 15.28
N ASN A 22 -9.60 4.10 14.26
CA ASN A 22 -9.56 3.62 12.88
C ASN A 22 -8.14 3.24 12.45
N ARG A 23 -7.12 4.03 12.80
CA ARG A 23 -5.72 3.74 12.48
C ARG A 23 -5.23 2.47 13.17
N MET A 24 -5.53 2.29 14.46
CA MET A 24 -5.17 1.09 15.22
C MET A 24 -5.78 -0.18 14.62
N MET A 25 -6.97 -0.06 14.03
CA MET A 25 -7.66 -1.16 13.32
C MET A 25 -7.30 -1.26 11.83
N PHE A 26 -6.28 -0.51 11.37
CA PHE A 26 -5.85 -0.46 9.96
C PHE A 26 -6.92 0.00 8.96
N TYR A 27 -7.88 0.82 9.41
CA TYR A 27 -8.85 1.49 8.55
C TYR A 27 -8.49 2.96 8.34
N GLU A 28 -8.68 3.47 7.12
CA GLU A 28 -8.66 4.91 6.89
C GLU A 28 -9.92 5.57 7.44
N CYS A 29 -9.76 6.80 7.93
CA CYS A 29 -10.89 7.63 8.28
C CYS A 29 -11.66 8.04 7.03
N SER A 30 -12.99 8.17 7.15
CA SER A 30 -13.80 8.76 6.09
C SER A 30 -13.61 10.29 6.07
N PRO A 31 -13.35 10.92 4.91
CA PRO A 31 -13.30 12.38 4.80
C PRO A 31 -14.60 13.06 5.25
N LYS A 32 -15.73 12.39 5.05
CA LYS A 32 -17.06 12.92 5.37
C LYS A 32 -17.41 12.85 6.86
N TYR A 33 -16.91 11.84 7.58
CA TYR A 33 -17.36 11.55 8.94
C TYR A 33 -16.28 11.80 10.01
N CYS A 34 -15.01 11.95 9.63
CA CYS A 34 -13.94 12.17 10.59
C CYS A 34 -14.13 13.51 11.33
N PRO A 35 -14.16 13.54 12.68
CA PRO A 35 -14.24 14.78 13.44
C PRO A 35 -13.05 15.71 13.18
N CYS A 36 -11.87 15.19 12.86
CA CYS A 36 -10.70 16.01 12.52
C CYS A 36 -10.80 16.66 11.12
N GLY A 37 -11.79 16.32 10.29
CA GLY A 37 -11.99 16.89 8.95
C GLY A 37 -10.72 16.86 8.10
N ASP A 38 -10.35 18.01 7.53
CA ASP A 38 -9.16 18.16 6.67
C ASP A 38 -7.84 17.95 7.42
N GLN A 39 -7.82 18.18 8.74
CA GLN A 39 -6.67 17.95 9.62
C GLN A 39 -6.45 16.46 9.92
N CYS A 40 -7.27 15.55 9.38
CA CYS A 40 -7.07 14.11 9.56
C CYS A 40 -5.84 13.59 8.79
N SER A 41 -4.88 12.99 9.50
CA SER A 41 -3.71 12.32 8.89
C SER A 41 -3.94 10.85 8.49
N ASN A 42 -5.15 10.32 8.70
CA ASN A 42 -5.49 8.91 8.47
C ASN A 42 -6.31 8.71 7.18
N GLN A 43 -5.88 9.33 6.08
CA GLN A 43 -6.51 9.30 4.75
C GLN A 43 -5.45 9.20 3.63
N ARG A 44 -4.30 8.59 3.93
CA ARG A 44 -3.07 8.62 3.13
C ARG A 44 -3.19 7.90 1.79
N PHE A 45 -3.91 6.77 1.72
CA PHE A 45 -4.19 6.06 0.47
C PHE A 45 -5.19 6.85 -0.38
N GLN A 46 -6.32 7.26 0.20
CA GLN A 46 -7.31 8.11 -0.47
C GLN A 46 -6.70 9.39 -1.05
N ARG A 47 -5.80 10.05 -0.32
CA ARG A 47 -5.09 11.28 -0.73
C ARG A 47 -3.82 11.03 -1.54
N LYS A 48 -3.46 9.77 -1.78
CA LYS A 48 -2.26 9.36 -2.54
C LYS A 48 -0.97 9.98 -2.00
N GLU A 49 -0.80 9.97 -0.68
CA GLU A 49 0.32 10.57 0.06
C GLU A 49 1.58 9.67 0.13
N GLY A 50 1.68 8.66 -0.74
CA GLY A 50 2.88 7.84 -0.87
C GLY A 50 4.11 8.64 -1.32
N VAL A 51 5.30 8.11 -1.03
CA VAL A 51 6.60 8.63 -1.46
C VAL A 51 6.61 8.79 -2.98
N LYS A 52 6.99 9.99 -3.46
CA LYS A 52 7.01 10.32 -4.90
C LYS A 52 8.31 9.95 -5.59
N GLU A 53 9.42 9.98 -4.86
CA GLU A 53 10.76 9.77 -5.40
C GLU A 53 11.20 8.31 -5.24
N LEU A 54 10.50 7.41 -5.92
CA LEU A 54 10.83 5.99 -5.98
C LEU A 54 11.54 5.68 -7.29
N GLU A 55 12.59 4.88 -7.23
CA GLU A 55 13.41 4.51 -8.37
C GLU A 55 13.55 2.99 -8.45
N VAL A 56 13.21 2.42 -9.60
CA VAL A 56 13.50 1.04 -9.94
C VAL A 56 14.96 0.95 -10.42
N PHE A 57 15.78 0.15 -9.75
CA PHE A 57 17.22 0.05 -10.03
C PHE A 57 17.70 -1.40 -10.07
N TRP A 58 18.81 -1.67 -10.75
CA TRP A 58 19.39 -3.02 -10.82
C TRP A 58 20.20 -3.35 -9.56
N THR A 59 19.94 -4.50 -8.94
CA THR A 59 20.55 -4.93 -7.66
C THR A 59 21.68 -5.96 -7.82
N ASN A 60 22.09 -6.26 -9.06
CA ASN A 60 23.08 -7.27 -9.45
C ASN A 60 22.69 -8.73 -9.15
N LYS A 61 22.27 -9.05 -7.92
CA LYS A 61 22.00 -10.42 -7.46
C LYS A 61 20.54 -10.83 -7.54
N ARG A 62 19.61 -9.89 -7.35
CA ARG A 62 18.17 -10.16 -7.22
C ARG A 62 17.35 -9.48 -8.32
N GLY A 63 17.97 -9.18 -9.46
CA GLY A 63 17.33 -8.48 -10.55
C GLY A 63 17.07 -7.01 -10.22
N PHE A 64 15.92 -6.48 -10.66
CA PHE A 64 15.50 -5.13 -10.30
C PHE A 64 15.03 -5.04 -8.85
N GLY A 65 15.22 -3.88 -8.24
CA GLY A 65 14.81 -3.53 -6.90
C GLY A 65 14.18 -2.14 -6.88
N LEU A 66 13.56 -1.76 -5.77
CA LEU A 66 13.04 -0.42 -5.55
C LEU A 66 13.86 0.30 -4.47
N ARG A 67 14.24 1.55 -4.73
CA ARG A 67 14.90 2.44 -3.74
C ARG A 67 14.26 3.83 -3.75
N THR A 68 14.66 4.66 -2.80
CA THR A 68 14.40 6.10 -2.79
C THR A 68 15.66 6.86 -2.40
N HIS A 69 15.79 8.10 -2.85
CA HIS A 69 16.87 9.01 -2.46
C HIS A 69 16.46 9.97 -1.34
N VAL A 70 15.16 10.02 -0.99
CA VAL A 70 14.67 10.86 0.10
C VAL A 70 14.58 10.08 1.40
N PRO A 71 14.80 10.73 2.55
CA PRO A 71 14.62 10.08 3.84
C PRO A 71 13.15 9.67 4.03
N ILE A 72 12.94 8.44 4.48
CA ILE A 72 11.62 7.93 4.86
C ILE A 72 11.50 8.02 6.37
N SER A 73 10.44 8.70 6.84
CA SER A 73 10.12 8.73 8.26
C SER A 73 9.48 7.42 8.70
N ARG A 74 9.69 7.04 9.97
CA ARG A 74 9.00 5.89 10.57
C ARG A 74 7.49 6.05 10.37
N ASN A 75 6.82 4.95 10.04
CA ASN A 75 5.37 4.86 9.80
C ASN A 75 4.87 5.65 8.56
N GLN A 76 5.74 6.26 7.75
CA GLN A 76 5.32 6.94 6.51
C GLN A 76 4.77 5.94 5.49
N LEU A 77 3.69 6.33 4.79
CA LEU A 77 3.19 5.54 3.65
C LEU A 77 4.21 5.63 2.50
N ILE A 78 4.69 4.49 2.02
CA ILE A 78 5.64 4.43 0.90
C ILE A 78 4.90 4.37 -0.43
N ILE A 79 4.24 3.25 -0.70
CA ILE A 79 3.53 3.02 -1.96
C ILE A 79 2.43 1.97 -1.75
N GLU A 80 1.34 2.08 -2.50
CA GLU A 80 0.30 1.07 -2.58
C GLU A 80 0.73 -0.06 -3.53
N TYR A 81 0.63 -1.30 -3.08
CA TYR A 81 0.81 -2.47 -3.95
C TYR A 81 -0.46 -2.68 -4.75
N ARG A 82 -0.41 -2.42 -6.07
CA ARG A 82 -1.56 -2.53 -6.96
C ARG A 82 -1.34 -3.60 -8.01
N GLY A 83 -2.42 -4.27 -8.36
CA GLY A 83 -2.50 -5.28 -9.40
C GLY A 83 -3.96 -5.65 -9.65
N GLU A 84 -4.18 -6.71 -10.40
CA GLU A 84 -5.51 -7.29 -10.59
C GLU A 84 -5.88 -8.14 -9.36
N ILE A 85 -7.05 -7.92 -8.77
CA ILE A 85 -7.55 -8.80 -7.70
C ILE A 85 -8.18 -10.03 -8.35
N ILE A 86 -7.62 -11.20 -8.08
CA ILE A 86 -8.05 -12.47 -8.64
C ILE A 86 -8.28 -13.51 -7.55
N SER A 87 -9.08 -14.54 -7.81
CA SER A 87 -9.21 -15.67 -6.90
C SER A 87 -7.91 -16.48 -6.82
N GLN A 88 -7.72 -17.21 -5.72
CA GLN A 88 -6.62 -18.16 -5.59
C GLN A 88 -6.61 -19.22 -6.71
N SER A 89 -7.78 -19.69 -7.16
CA SER A 89 -7.89 -20.65 -8.26
C SER A 89 -7.37 -20.08 -9.59
N LEU A 90 -7.74 -18.85 -9.93
CA LEU A 90 -7.25 -18.18 -11.13
C LEU A 90 -5.75 -17.87 -11.03
N CYS A 91 -5.25 -17.53 -9.84
CA CYS A 91 -3.82 -17.37 -9.60
C CYS A 91 -3.05 -18.66 -9.90
N GLN A 92 -3.55 -19.82 -9.44
CA GLN A 92 -2.95 -21.13 -9.72
C GLN A 92 -2.99 -21.48 -11.21
N GLU A 93 -4.12 -21.22 -11.88
CA GLU A 93 -4.26 -21.42 -13.33
C GLU A 93 -3.25 -20.57 -14.11
N ARG A 94 -3.14 -19.28 -13.79
CA ARG A 94 -2.17 -18.37 -14.42
C ARG A 94 -0.73 -18.82 -14.17
N MET A 95 -0.42 -19.30 -12.97
CA MET A 95 0.91 -19.84 -12.64
C MET A 95 1.27 -21.04 -13.52
N GLN A 96 0.34 -21.95 -13.76
CA GLN A 96 0.56 -23.17 -14.54
C GLN A 96 0.57 -22.93 -16.05
N ASN A 97 -0.09 -21.86 -16.51
CA ASN A 97 -0.24 -21.54 -17.92
C ASN A 97 0.55 -20.28 -18.30
N ALA A 98 0.00 -19.10 -18.05
CA ALA A 98 0.54 -17.81 -18.50
C ALA A 98 1.94 -17.51 -17.95
N TYR A 99 2.24 -17.91 -16.72
CA TYR A 99 3.49 -17.61 -16.02
C TYR A 99 4.37 -18.84 -15.80
N LYS A 100 4.09 -19.96 -16.49
CA LYS A 100 4.81 -21.23 -16.34
C LYS A 100 6.33 -21.11 -16.47
N ASN A 101 6.78 -20.26 -17.37
CA ASN A 101 8.20 -20.01 -17.65
C ASN A 101 8.70 -18.69 -17.01
N GLY A 102 7.88 -18.08 -16.15
CA GLY A 102 8.22 -16.87 -15.42
C GLY A 102 9.33 -17.13 -14.41
N ARG A 103 10.30 -16.21 -14.33
CA ARG A 103 11.38 -16.25 -13.34
C ARG A 103 11.10 -15.34 -12.14
N ASN A 104 10.13 -14.45 -12.27
CA ASN A 104 9.72 -13.49 -11.23
C ASN A 104 8.21 -13.56 -11.10
N PHE A 105 7.74 -13.56 -9.85
CA PHE A 105 6.32 -13.69 -9.50
C PHE A 105 5.92 -12.51 -8.63
N TYR A 106 4.83 -11.85 -8.99
CA TYR A 106 4.41 -10.59 -8.39
C TYR A 106 3.01 -10.74 -7.77
N PHE A 107 2.89 -11.68 -6.82
CA PHE A 107 1.65 -11.98 -6.12
C PHE A 107 1.71 -11.50 -4.67
N LEU A 108 0.61 -10.95 -4.19
CA LEU A 108 0.43 -10.60 -2.79
C LEU A 108 -0.91 -11.15 -2.31
N ASP A 109 -0.88 -11.91 -1.22
CA ASP A 109 -2.08 -12.47 -0.59
C ASP A 109 -3.03 -11.35 -0.16
N TYR A 110 -4.31 -11.52 -0.45
CA TYR A 110 -5.36 -10.55 -0.15
C TYR A 110 -6.53 -11.23 0.59
N GLN A 111 -7.49 -10.44 1.03
CA GLN A 111 -8.56 -10.90 1.91
C GLN A 111 -9.41 -11.99 1.25
N HIS A 112 -9.99 -12.89 2.06
CA HIS A 112 -10.97 -13.90 1.64
C HIS A 112 -10.50 -14.85 0.51
N GLY A 113 -9.20 -15.18 0.47
CA GLY A 113 -8.66 -16.10 -0.53
C GLY A 113 -8.48 -15.47 -1.92
N GLU A 114 -8.44 -14.14 -1.97
CA GLU A 114 -8.07 -13.38 -3.15
C GLU A 114 -6.57 -13.09 -3.16
N VAL A 115 -6.04 -12.76 -4.33
CA VAL A 115 -4.62 -12.45 -4.56
C VAL A 115 -4.55 -11.20 -5.42
N VAL A 116 -3.64 -10.28 -5.10
CA VAL A 116 -3.26 -9.19 -5.99
C VAL A 116 -2.18 -9.69 -6.95
N ASP A 117 -2.55 -9.88 -8.22
CA ASP A 117 -1.66 -10.23 -9.33
C ASP A 117 -1.11 -8.97 -10.01
N ALA A 118 0.16 -8.69 -9.80
CA ALA A 118 0.87 -7.55 -10.41
C ALA A 118 1.82 -7.98 -11.55
N CYS A 119 1.64 -9.16 -12.15
CA CYS A 119 2.54 -9.68 -13.18
C CYS A 119 2.46 -8.90 -14.50
N VAL A 120 1.25 -8.44 -14.88
CA VAL A 120 1.01 -7.70 -16.14
C VAL A 120 0.78 -6.21 -15.87
N LYS A 121 -0.01 -5.88 -14.84
CA LYS A 121 -0.37 -4.50 -14.48
C LYS A 121 -0.10 -4.30 -13.00
N GLY A 122 0.58 -3.23 -12.63
CA GLY A 122 0.82 -2.89 -11.23
C GLY A 122 1.59 -1.59 -11.05
N THR A 123 2.01 -1.32 -9.82
CA THR A 123 2.91 -0.20 -9.47
C THR A 123 4.35 -0.66 -9.35
N GLU A 124 5.27 0.29 -9.16
CA GLU A 124 6.68 0.07 -8.86
C GLU A 124 6.89 -0.77 -7.59
N ALA A 125 5.88 -0.85 -6.72
CA ALA A 125 5.87 -1.68 -5.51
C ALA A 125 6.20 -3.16 -5.80
N ARG A 126 5.87 -3.65 -7.00
CA ARG A 126 6.20 -5.03 -7.42
C ARG A 126 7.70 -5.31 -7.50
N PHE A 127 8.55 -4.29 -7.56
CA PHE A 127 10.00 -4.42 -7.58
C PHE A 127 10.63 -4.39 -6.18
N VAL A 128 9.84 -4.37 -5.10
CA VAL A 128 10.38 -4.53 -3.75
C VAL A 128 10.86 -5.97 -3.59
N ASN A 129 12.16 -6.15 -3.38
CA ASN A 129 12.75 -7.47 -3.18
C ASN A 129 12.51 -8.00 -1.77
N HIS A 130 12.37 -9.32 -1.65
CA HIS A 130 12.47 -10.00 -0.35
C HIS A 130 13.89 -9.80 0.21
N ARG A 131 14.04 -9.72 1.54
CA ARG A 131 15.35 -9.68 2.20
C ARG A 131 15.86 -11.09 2.50
#